data_AF-A0A349R044-F1
#
_entry.id   AF-A0A349R044-F1
#
_cell.length_a   1.000
_cell.length_b   1.000
_cell.length_c   1.000
_cell.angle_alpha   90.00
_cell.angle_beta   90.00
_cell.angle_gamma   90.00
#
_symmetry.space_group_name_H-M   'P 1'
#
loop_
_entity.id
_entity.type
_entity.pdbx_description
1 polymer ?
#
loop_
_entity_poly.entity_id
_entity_poly.type
_entity_poly.pdbx_seq_one_letter_code
_entity_poly.pdbx_strand_id
1 'polypeptide(L)'
;IRTQNNCERKKEEANEFENKAILLLQKAQKGELTTEKAEGLAKEALLLKKQLLIEAGELEKQAVIHQSSSDELHKNVDILKFNISKWEGELSTLKARVKVSNAAKMVNRQLANIDSNSTISMLERMKEKVEEDEALAKAYGEIALGNKSKVDEINETIGGSEAVNNELEELKRKLNNDEKI
;
A
#
# COMPACT_ATOMS: atom_id res chain seq x y z
N ILE A 1 19.41 16.62 -12.23
CA ILE A 1 20.77 16.43 -12.83
C ILE A 1 21.04 17.40 -13.98
N ARG A 2 20.49 17.26 -15.21
CA ARG A 2 20.80 18.23 -16.31
C ARG A 2 20.40 19.68 -16.00
N THR A 3 19.21 19.89 -15.43
CA THR A 3 18.69 21.22 -15.09
C THR A 3 19.49 21.89 -13.97
N GLN A 4 19.98 21.12 -13.00
CA GLN A 4 20.86 21.60 -11.94
C GLN A 4 22.23 22.02 -12.49
N ASN A 5 22.85 21.17 -13.33
CA ASN A 5 24.13 21.50 -13.96
C ASN A 5 24.02 22.77 -14.83
N ASN A 6 22.89 22.96 -15.53
CA ASN A 6 22.64 24.18 -16.28
C ASN A 6 22.49 25.42 -15.39
N CYS A 7 21.86 25.29 -14.21
CA CYS A 7 21.75 26.35 -13.22
C CYS A 7 23.14 26.75 -12.68
N GLU A 8 23.97 25.76 -12.31
CA GLU A 8 25.33 25.99 -11.84
C GLU A 8 26.18 26.71 -12.89
N ARG A 9 26.14 26.25 -14.15
CA ARG A 9 26.84 26.91 -15.25
C ARG A 9 26.40 28.37 -15.43
N LYS A 10 25.10 28.66 -15.30
CA LYS A 10 24.59 30.04 -15.38
C LYS A 10 25.05 30.91 -14.20
N LYS A 11 25.18 30.33 -13.00
CA LYS A 11 25.75 31.01 -11.82
C LYS A 11 27.25 31.27 -12.01
N GLU A 12 27.99 30.33 -12.59
CA GLU A 12 29.40 30.53 -12.95
C GLU A 12 29.58 31.63 -14.01
N GLU A 13 28.81 31.59 -15.10
CA GLU A 13 28.80 32.63 -16.13
C GLU A 13 28.52 34.02 -15.51
N ALA A 14 27.58 34.11 -14.55
CA ALA A 14 27.29 35.35 -13.84
C ALA A 14 28.48 35.86 -13.00
N ASN A 15 29.19 34.96 -12.32
CA ASN A 15 30.40 35.31 -11.56
C ASN A 15 31.55 35.77 -12.48
N GLU A 16 31.68 35.19 -13.67
CA GLU A 16 32.66 35.66 -14.66
C GLU A 16 32.39 37.10 -15.10
N PHE A 17 31.12 37.46 -15.34
CA PHE A 17 30.75 38.84 -15.70
C PHE A 17 30.99 39.83 -14.54
N GLU A 18 30.81 39.41 -13.30
CA GLU A 18 31.20 40.19 -12.12
C GLU A 18 32.71 40.44 -12.08
N ASN A 19 33.52 39.40 -12.26
CA ASN A 19 34.97 39.52 -12.31
C ASN A 19 35.44 40.43 -13.46
N LYS A 20 34.80 40.34 -14.63
CA LYS A 20 35.05 41.23 -15.78
C LYS A 20 34.70 42.68 -15.44
N ALA A 21 33.58 42.94 -14.77
CA ALA A 21 33.20 44.28 -14.32
C ALA A 21 34.23 44.87 -13.34
N ILE A 22 34.69 44.09 -12.38
CA ILE A 22 35.73 44.51 -11.42
C ILE A 22 37.05 44.83 -12.14
N LEU A 23 37.47 43.99 -13.08
CA LEU A 23 38.70 44.19 -13.86
C LEU A 23 38.64 45.49 -14.70
N LEU A 24 37.48 45.79 -15.30
CA LEU A 24 37.26 47.02 -16.07
C LEU A 24 37.43 48.26 -15.20
N LEU A 25 36.87 48.26 -13.98
CA LEU A 25 37.02 49.35 -13.02
C LEU A 25 38.45 49.50 -12.52
N GLN A 26 39.16 48.39 -12.29
CA GLN A 26 40.58 48.43 -11.92
C GLN A 26 41.46 49.03 -13.03
N LYS A 27 41.18 48.73 -14.30
CA LYS A 27 41.89 49.32 -15.44
C LYS A 27 41.64 50.82 -15.57
N ALA A 28 40.44 51.29 -15.24
CA ALA A 28 40.13 52.71 -15.16
C ALA A 28 40.96 53.42 -14.08
N GLN A 29 41.08 52.81 -12.90
CA GLN A 29 41.88 53.35 -11.79
C GLN A 29 43.38 53.44 -12.14
N LYS A 30 43.90 52.51 -12.95
CA LYS A 30 45.27 52.52 -13.44
C LYS A 30 45.50 53.51 -14.60
N GLY A 31 44.45 54.16 -15.10
CA GLY A 31 44.52 55.07 -16.24
C GLY A 31 44.67 54.39 -17.60
N GLU A 32 44.56 53.06 -17.67
CA GLU A 32 44.65 52.28 -18.92
C GLU A 32 43.38 52.41 -19.78
N LEU A 33 42.28 52.87 -19.18
CA LEU A 33 40.97 53.05 -19.82
C LEU A 33 40.32 54.33 -19.30
N THR A 34 39.58 55.05 -20.15
CA THR A 34 38.80 56.21 -19.69
C THR A 34 37.71 55.75 -18.73
N THR A 35 37.51 56.50 -17.64
CA THR A 35 36.53 56.20 -16.59
C THR A 35 35.12 56.03 -17.16
N GLU A 36 34.68 56.89 -18.07
CA GLU A 36 33.38 56.77 -18.75
C GLU A 36 33.19 55.45 -19.50
N LYS A 37 34.21 55.00 -20.26
CA LYS A 37 34.11 53.73 -21.00
C LYS A 37 34.12 52.53 -20.06
N ALA A 38 34.95 52.57 -19.03
CA ALA A 38 35.02 51.51 -18.03
C ALA A 38 33.71 51.35 -17.26
N GLU A 39 33.11 52.45 -16.83
CA GLU A 39 31.84 52.45 -16.12
C GLU A 39 30.67 52.00 -17.00
N GLY A 40 30.64 52.40 -18.28
CA GLY A 40 29.66 51.92 -19.25
C GLY A 40 29.71 50.40 -19.43
N LEU A 41 30.89 49.86 -19.71
CA LEU A 41 31.09 48.41 -19.89
C LEU A 41 30.86 47.62 -18.59
N ALA A 42 31.23 48.17 -17.43
CA ALA A 42 30.96 47.55 -16.14
C ALA A 42 29.45 47.48 -15.86
N LYS A 43 28.68 48.52 -16.19
CA LYS A 43 27.20 48.51 -16.08
C LYS A 43 26.57 47.45 -16.98
N GLU A 44 27.03 47.33 -18.22
CA GLU A 44 26.55 46.28 -19.14
C GLU A 44 26.86 44.86 -18.61
N ALA A 45 28.09 44.65 -18.11
CA ALA A 45 28.47 43.37 -17.50
C ALA A 45 27.60 43.02 -16.27
N LEU A 46 27.29 44.01 -15.42
CA LEU A 46 26.41 43.82 -14.28
C LEU A 46 24.95 43.57 -14.68
N LEU A 47 24.47 44.18 -15.77
CA LEU A 47 23.15 43.88 -16.34
C LEU A 47 23.07 42.43 -16.83
N LEU A 48 24.10 41.97 -17.55
CA LEU A 48 24.20 40.57 -17.99
C LEU A 48 24.26 39.60 -16.81
N LYS A 49 25.04 39.91 -15.77
CA LYS A 49 25.04 39.14 -14.50
C LYS A 49 23.63 39.01 -13.93
N LYS A 50 22.90 40.12 -13.82
CA LYS A 50 21.54 40.13 -13.27
C LYS A 50 20.60 39.23 -14.09
N GLN A 51 20.68 39.31 -15.42
CA GLN A 51 19.87 38.47 -16.31
C GLN A 51 20.18 36.97 -16.12
N LEU A 52 21.46 36.60 -16.07
CA LEU A 52 21.89 35.21 -15.85
C LEU A 52 21.44 34.67 -14.49
N LEU A 53 21.44 35.50 -13.44
CA LEU A 53 20.95 35.10 -12.12
C LEU A 53 19.43 34.88 -12.10
N ILE A 54 18.67 35.68 -12.85
CA ILE A 54 17.22 35.48 -13.01
C ILE A 54 16.96 34.13 -13.71
N GLU A 55 17.64 33.88 -14.83
CA GLU A 55 17.55 32.60 -15.56
C GLU A 55 17.95 31.41 -14.68
N ALA A 56 19.02 31.54 -13.90
CA ALA A 56 19.45 30.50 -12.96
C ALA A 56 18.38 30.20 -11.90
N GLY A 57 17.73 31.24 -11.36
CA GLY A 57 16.65 31.09 -10.39
C GLY A 57 15.40 30.42 -10.97
N GLU A 58 15.07 30.69 -12.24
CA GLU A 58 13.99 30.00 -12.94
C GLU A 58 14.31 28.52 -13.18
N LEU A 59 15.53 28.22 -13.62
CA LEU A 59 15.99 26.84 -13.80
C LEU A 59 16.00 26.06 -12.48
N GLU A 60 16.33 26.71 -11.37
CA GLU A 60 16.30 26.10 -10.04
C GLU A 60 14.86 25.73 -9.62
N LYS A 61 13.90 26.63 -9.84
CA LYS A 61 12.47 26.33 -9.62
C LYS A 61 11.99 25.15 -10.48
N GLN A 62 12.37 25.14 -11.76
CA GLN A 62 12.01 24.03 -12.66
C GLN A 62 12.64 22.71 -12.21
N ALA A 63 13.88 22.73 -11.73
CA ALA A 63 14.57 21.54 -11.23
C ALA A 63 13.82 20.94 -10.02
N VAL A 64 13.36 21.77 -9.09
CA VAL A 64 12.57 21.32 -7.94
C VAL A 64 11.26 20.66 -8.38
N ILE A 65 10.53 21.27 -9.31
CA ILE A 65 9.27 20.74 -9.85
C ILE A 65 9.48 19.40 -10.55
N HIS A 66 10.55 19.29 -11.35
CA HIS A 66 10.87 18.04 -12.04
C HIS A 66 11.28 16.94 -11.05
N GLN A 67 12.01 17.29 -9.99
CA GLN A 67 12.37 16.33 -8.97
C GLN A 67 11.13 15.81 -8.23
N SER A 68 10.23 16.69 -7.79
CA SER A 68 9.01 16.27 -7.10
C SER A 68 8.12 15.41 -7.98
N SER A 69 7.97 15.75 -9.26
CA SER A 69 7.21 14.95 -10.22
C SER A 69 7.86 13.57 -10.47
N SER A 70 9.18 13.50 -10.53
CA SER A 70 9.91 12.23 -10.65
C SER A 70 9.70 11.34 -9.43
N ASP A 71 9.73 11.90 -8.23
CA ASP A 71 9.53 11.16 -6.99
C ASP A 71 8.09 10.63 -6.88
N GLU A 72 7.10 11.43 -7.30
CA GLU A 72 5.71 11.01 -7.38
C GLU A 72 5.51 9.87 -8.40
N LEU A 73 6.11 9.99 -9.59
CA LEU A 73 6.08 8.94 -10.60
C LEU A 73 6.71 7.64 -10.08
N HIS A 74 7.83 7.71 -9.36
CA HIS A 74 8.44 6.53 -8.74
C HIS A 74 7.51 5.84 -7.76
N LYS A 75 6.87 6.60 -6.85
CA LYS A 75 5.87 6.05 -5.92
C LYS A 75 4.72 5.37 -6.66
N ASN A 76 4.20 6.00 -7.70
CA ASN A 76 3.12 5.44 -8.52
C ASN A 76 3.56 4.15 -9.22
N VAL A 77 4.79 4.09 -9.74
CA VAL A 77 5.36 2.88 -10.35
C VAL A 77 5.46 1.76 -9.32
N ASP A 78 5.89 2.03 -8.09
CA ASP A 78 5.99 1.01 -7.06
C ASP A 78 4.61 0.48 -6.61
N ILE A 79 3.61 1.36 -6.52
CA ILE A 79 2.21 0.96 -6.30
C ILE A 79 1.72 0.06 -7.44
N LEU A 80 2.00 0.43 -8.70
CA LEU A 80 1.61 -0.38 -9.86
C LEU A 80 2.29 -1.76 -9.84
N LYS A 81 3.59 -1.83 -9.52
CA LYS A 81 4.30 -3.11 -9.39
C LYS A 81 3.69 -3.98 -8.30
N PHE A 82 3.41 -3.41 -7.12
CA PHE A 82 2.76 -4.14 -6.03
C PHE A 82 1.40 -4.69 -6.47
N ASN A 83 0.57 -3.87 -7.12
CA ASN A 83 -0.72 -4.30 -7.63
C ASN A 83 -0.59 -5.40 -8.69
N ILE A 84 0.36 -5.29 -9.63
CA ILE A 84 0.61 -6.33 -10.63
C ILE A 84 0.94 -7.66 -9.95
N SER A 85 1.87 -7.68 -8.99
CA SER A 85 2.21 -8.91 -8.27
C SER A 85 1.02 -9.49 -7.49
N LYS A 86 0.17 -8.64 -6.90
CA LYS A 86 -1.07 -9.08 -6.26
C LYS A 86 -2.01 -9.76 -7.26
N TRP A 87 -2.27 -9.12 -8.40
CA TRP A 87 -3.16 -9.66 -9.44
C TRP A 87 -2.60 -10.93 -10.09
N GLU A 88 -1.28 -11.06 -10.24
CA GLU A 88 -0.64 -12.28 -10.71
C GLU A 88 -0.86 -13.45 -9.75
N GLY A 89 -0.79 -13.21 -8.44
CA GLY A 89 -1.09 -14.20 -7.40
C GLY A 89 -2.57 -14.63 -7.42
N GLU A 90 -3.49 -13.67 -7.53
CA GLU A 90 -4.93 -13.94 -7.66
C GLU A 90 -5.23 -14.74 -8.93
N LEU A 91 -4.62 -14.38 -10.07
CA LEU A 91 -4.76 -15.09 -11.34
C LEU A 91 -4.24 -16.53 -11.24
N SER A 92 -3.10 -16.75 -10.58
CA SER A 92 -2.55 -18.10 -10.35
C SER A 92 -3.52 -18.95 -9.53
N THR A 93 -4.07 -18.38 -8.45
CA THR A 93 -5.07 -19.04 -7.61
C THR A 93 -6.33 -19.38 -8.42
N LEU A 94 -6.80 -18.46 -9.24
CA LEU A 94 -7.98 -18.66 -10.08
C LEU A 94 -7.73 -19.78 -11.12
N LYS A 95 -6.56 -19.79 -11.76
CA LYS A 95 -6.15 -20.89 -12.67
C LYS A 95 -6.12 -22.25 -11.96
N ALA A 96 -5.60 -22.31 -10.74
CA ALA A 96 -5.60 -23.53 -9.94
C ALA A 96 -7.03 -24.01 -9.63
N ARG A 97 -7.92 -23.10 -9.20
CA ARG A 97 -9.34 -23.42 -8.95
C ARG A 97 -10.07 -23.91 -10.19
N VAL A 98 -9.81 -23.31 -11.36
CA VAL A 98 -10.38 -23.79 -12.63
C VAL A 98 -9.91 -25.21 -12.95
N LYS A 99 -8.63 -25.52 -12.76
CA LYS A 99 -8.11 -26.89 -12.95
C LYS A 99 -8.78 -27.90 -12.00
N VAL A 100 -8.89 -27.55 -10.71
CA VAL A 100 -9.56 -28.40 -9.71
C VAL A 100 -11.04 -28.60 -10.06
N SER A 101 -11.76 -27.53 -10.42
CA SER A 101 -13.17 -27.63 -10.83
C SER A 101 -13.35 -28.49 -12.08
N ASN A 102 -12.46 -28.37 -13.06
CA ASN A 102 -12.49 -29.21 -14.26
C ASN A 102 -12.20 -30.68 -13.93
N ALA A 103 -11.23 -30.96 -13.06
CA ALA A 103 -10.95 -32.32 -12.58
C ALA A 103 -12.15 -32.90 -11.82
N ALA A 104 -12.74 -32.13 -10.89
CA ALA A 104 -13.95 -32.52 -10.17
C ALA A 104 -15.13 -32.79 -11.14
N LYS A 105 -15.32 -31.96 -12.17
CA LYS A 105 -16.32 -32.21 -13.22
C LYS A 105 -16.04 -33.48 -14.01
N MET A 106 -14.78 -33.77 -14.33
CA MET A 106 -14.39 -35.00 -15.01
C MET A 106 -14.63 -36.23 -14.14
N VAL A 107 -14.26 -36.18 -12.85
CA VAL A 107 -14.55 -37.23 -11.88
C VAL A 107 -16.06 -37.43 -11.77
N ASN A 108 -16.85 -36.37 -11.64
CA ASN A 108 -18.31 -36.48 -11.57
C ASN A 108 -18.93 -37.06 -12.85
N ARG A 109 -18.39 -36.72 -14.03
CA ARG A 109 -18.81 -37.33 -15.30
C ARG A 109 -18.40 -38.79 -15.40
N GLN A 110 -17.21 -39.15 -14.92
CA GLN A 110 -16.77 -40.54 -14.87
C GLN A 110 -17.60 -41.35 -13.88
N LEU A 111 -17.92 -40.80 -12.71
CA LEU A 111 -18.86 -41.39 -11.75
C LEU A 111 -20.26 -41.55 -12.37
N ALA A 112 -20.74 -40.56 -13.12
CA ALA A 112 -22.03 -40.65 -13.82
C ALA A 112 -22.03 -41.65 -14.98
N ASN A 113 -20.89 -41.87 -15.63
CA ASN A 113 -20.70 -42.87 -16.69
C ASN A 113 -20.33 -44.27 -16.16
N ILE A 114 -19.95 -44.39 -14.88
CA ILE A 114 -19.79 -45.67 -14.18
C ILE A 114 -21.19 -46.09 -13.72
N ASP A 115 -21.89 -46.71 -14.66
CA ASP A 115 -22.97 -47.67 -14.48
C ASP A 115 -24.15 -47.23 -13.58
N SER A 116 -25.28 -46.97 -14.22
CA SER A 116 -26.60 -46.80 -13.59
C SER A 116 -26.97 -47.91 -12.60
N ASN A 117 -26.28 -49.05 -12.61
CA ASN A 117 -26.45 -50.16 -11.69
C ASN A 117 -25.57 -50.08 -10.41
N SER A 118 -24.46 -49.33 -10.39
CA SER A 118 -23.56 -49.25 -9.22
C SER A 118 -23.95 -48.16 -8.20
N THR A 119 -24.72 -47.15 -8.62
CA THR A 119 -25.24 -46.10 -7.73
C THR A 119 -26.23 -46.67 -6.70
N ILE A 120 -27.02 -47.68 -7.07
CA ILE A 120 -27.92 -48.39 -6.14
C ILE A 120 -27.09 -49.19 -5.13
N SER A 121 -26.07 -49.91 -5.57
CA SER A 121 -25.17 -50.65 -4.67
C SER A 121 -24.33 -49.73 -3.77
N MET A 122 -24.01 -48.51 -4.23
CA MET A 122 -23.35 -47.48 -3.41
C MET A 122 -24.33 -46.80 -2.44
N LEU A 123 -25.59 -46.57 -2.83
CA LEU A 123 -26.66 -46.10 -1.94
C LEU A 123 -27.04 -47.15 -0.89
N GLU A 124 -27.07 -48.43 -1.25
CA GLU A 124 -27.23 -49.55 -0.31
C GLU A 124 -26.05 -49.61 0.66
N ARG A 125 -24.81 -49.54 0.16
CA ARG A 125 -23.62 -49.46 1.04
C ARG A 125 -23.57 -48.19 1.89
N MET A 126 -24.05 -47.05 1.39
CA MET A 126 -24.14 -45.81 2.18
C MET A 126 -25.28 -45.88 3.20
N LYS A 127 -26.39 -46.54 2.88
CA LYS A 127 -27.51 -46.76 3.80
C LYS A 127 -27.13 -47.74 4.91
N GLU A 128 -26.47 -48.85 4.59
CA GLU A 128 -25.94 -49.82 5.54
C GLU A 128 -24.91 -49.15 6.47
N LYS A 129 -24.04 -48.30 5.91
CA LYS A 129 -23.05 -47.56 6.68
C LYS A 129 -23.63 -46.44 7.54
N VAL A 130 -24.71 -45.76 7.10
CA VAL A 130 -25.43 -44.76 7.91
C VAL A 130 -26.22 -45.43 9.03
N GLU A 131 -26.85 -46.58 8.79
CA GLU A 131 -27.50 -47.37 9.85
C GLU A 131 -26.48 -47.88 10.88
N GLU A 132 -25.29 -48.33 10.45
CA GLU A 132 -24.18 -48.66 11.34
C GLU A 132 -23.65 -47.44 12.10
N ASP A 133 -23.43 -46.30 11.43
CA ASP A 133 -22.94 -45.07 12.07
C ASP A 133 -23.98 -44.44 13.02
N GLU A 134 -25.28 -44.58 12.75
CA GLU A 134 -26.36 -44.16 13.65
C GLU A 134 -26.50 -45.10 14.86
N ALA A 135 -26.30 -46.41 14.68
CA ALA A 135 -26.23 -47.37 15.78
C ALA A 135 -25.00 -47.11 16.65
N LEU A 136 -23.85 -46.79 16.03
CA LEU A 136 -22.62 -46.41 16.70
C LEU A 136 -22.78 -45.08 17.43
N ALA A 137 -23.44 -44.08 16.83
CA ALA A 137 -23.74 -42.79 17.43
C ALA A 137 -24.75 -42.88 18.58
N LYS A 138 -25.72 -43.81 18.51
CA LYS A 138 -26.58 -44.14 19.66
C LYS A 138 -25.80 -44.78 20.80
N ALA A 139 -24.92 -45.73 20.50
CA ALA A 139 -24.03 -46.33 21.50
C ALA A 139 -23.07 -45.28 22.11
N TYR A 140 -22.51 -44.38 21.31
CA TYR A 140 -21.68 -43.26 21.79
C TYR A 140 -22.49 -42.18 22.50
N GLY A 141 -23.74 -41.93 22.14
CA GLY A 141 -24.65 -41.02 22.84
C GLY A 141 -25.04 -41.53 24.23
N GLU A 142 -25.24 -42.85 24.35
CA GLU A 142 -25.42 -43.52 25.65
C GLU A 142 -24.12 -43.50 26.49
N ILE A 143 -22.93 -43.55 25.86
CA ILE A 143 -21.64 -43.40 26.56
C ILE A 143 -21.33 -41.92 26.91
N ALA A 144 -21.73 -40.95 26.10
CA ALA A 144 -21.47 -39.52 26.28
C ALA A 144 -22.39 -38.86 27.33
N LEU A 145 -23.57 -39.44 27.60
CA LEU A 145 -24.36 -39.09 28.79
C LEU A 145 -23.71 -39.57 30.10
N GLY A 146 -22.68 -40.42 30.02
CA GLY A 146 -21.95 -40.95 31.17
C GLY A 146 -20.71 -40.18 31.61
N ASN A 147 -20.18 -39.21 30.85
CA ASN A 147 -18.94 -38.50 31.22
C ASN A 147 -18.86 -37.07 30.65
N LYS A 148 -19.39 -36.09 31.40
CA LYS A 148 -19.03 -34.67 31.21
C LYS A 148 -17.58 -34.45 31.66
N SER A 149 -16.71 -34.05 30.75
CA SER A 149 -15.30 -33.76 31.04
C SER A 149 -15.13 -32.30 31.47
N LYS A 150 -14.36 -32.08 32.55
CA LYS A 150 -14.03 -30.79 33.19
C LYS A 150 -13.41 -29.73 32.27
N VAL A 151 -13.17 -30.05 31.00
CA VAL A 151 -12.58 -29.16 29.99
C VAL A 151 -13.61 -28.18 29.42
N ASP A 152 -14.89 -28.55 29.37
CA ASP A 152 -15.95 -27.65 28.90
C ASP A 152 -16.26 -26.53 29.92
N GLU A 153 -16.15 -26.82 31.22
CA GLU A 153 -16.26 -25.81 32.30
C GLU A 153 -15.16 -24.74 32.24
N ILE A 154 -13.99 -25.05 31.69
CA ILE A 154 -12.83 -24.15 31.63
C ILE A 154 -12.96 -23.15 30.47
N ASN A 155 -13.58 -23.54 29.36
CA ASN A 155 -13.74 -22.65 28.20
C ASN A 155 -14.90 -21.66 28.36
N GLU A 156 -15.92 -21.98 29.15
CA GLU A 156 -16.96 -21.01 29.53
C GLU A 156 -16.43 -19.89 30.45
N THR A 157 -15.36 -20.14 31.22
CA THR A 157 -14.88 -19.22 32.24
C THR A 157 -13.88 -18.16 31.76
N ILE A 158 -13.41 -18.19 30.51
CA ILE A 158 -12.27 -17.34 30.07
C ILE A 158 -12.64 -16.29 28.98
N GLY A 159 -13.88 -16.24 28.48
CA GLY A 159 -14.23 -15.38 27.33
C GLY A 159 -15.33 -14.32 27.54
N GLY A 160 -14.99 -13.13 28.09
CA GLY A 160 -15.61 -11.86 27.64
C GLY A 160 -16.38 -10.99 28.66
N SER A 161 -15.64 -10.31 29.54
CA SER A 161 -16.05 -9.41 30.64
C SER A 161 -16.54 -7.99 30.26
N GLU A 162 -17.12 -7.74 29.08
CA GLU A 162 -17.55 -6.37 28.70
C GLU A 162 -19.06 -6.19 28.46
N ALA A 163 -19.80 -7.26 28.18
CA ALA A 163 -21.25 -7.14 27.92
C ALA A 163 -22.09 -7.00 29.21
N VAL A 164 -21.71 -7.68 30.29
CA VAL A 164 -22.46 -7.71 31.57
C VAL A 164 -22.29 -6.41 32.38
N ASN A 165 -21.15 -5.72 32.24
CA ASN A 165 -20.91 -4.45 32.94
C ASN A 165 -21.79 -3.32 32.37
N ASN A 166 -22.09 -3.33 31.08
CA ASN A 166 -22.97 -2.35 30.44
C ASN A 166 -24.45 -2.55 30.85
N GLU A 167 -24.91 -3.79 30.99
CA GLU A 167 -26.28 -4.08 31.47
C GLU A 167 -26.47 -3.75 32.97
N LEU A 168 -25.41 -3.88 33.79
CA LEU A 168 -25.46 -3.52 35.21
C LEU A 168 -25.47 -1.99 35.44
N GLU A 169 -24.75 -1.23 34.61
CA GLU A 169 -24.78 0.24 34.60
C GLU A 169 -26.16 0.77 34.18
N GLU A 170 -26.79 0.17 33.17
CA GLU A 170 -28.15 0.53 32.74
C GLU A 170 -29.21 0.19 33.82
N LEU A 171 -29.08 -0.93 34.52
CA LEU A 171 -29.96 -1.30 35.62
C LEU A 171 -29.81 -0.37 36.84
N LYS A 172 -28.59 0.05 37.18
CA LYS A 172 -28.35 1.04 38.24
C LYS A 172 -28.92 2.42 37.91
N ARG A 173 -28.86 2.84 36.64
CA ARG A 173 -29.48 4.09 36.18
C ARG A 173 -31.00 4.07 36.25
N LYS A 174 -31.63 2.91 36.03
CA LYS A 174 -33.09 2.75 36.18
C LYS A 174 -33.52 2.78 37.65
N LEU A 175 -32.77 2.16 38.54
CA LEU A 175 -33.09 2.15 39.99
C LEU A 175 -32.96 3.52 40.65
N ASN A 176 -31.94 4.33 40.29
CA ASN A 176 -31.76 5.66 40.88
C ASN A 176 -32.80 6.71 40.45
N ASN A 177 -33.57 6.46 39.39
CA ASN A 177 -34.68 7.34 38.97
C ASN A 177 -36.01 7.00 39.66
N ASP A 178 -36.12 5.82 40.29
CA ASP A 178 -37.31 5.39 41.04
C ASP A 178 -37.24 5.69 42.55
N GLU A 179 -36.12 6.22 43.06
CA GLU A 179 -35.96 6.60 44.49
C GLU A 179 -36.14 8.11 44.78
N LYS A 180 -36.70 8.90 43.86
CA LYS A 180 -36.99 10.34 44.09
C LYS A 180 -38.44 10.80 43.86
N ILE A 181 -39.41 9.92 44.06
CA ILE A 181 -40.83 10.29 44.24
C ILE A 181 -41.35 9.70 45.54
#